data_AF-A0A2T7UBN8-F1
#
_entry.id   AF-A0A2T7UBN8-F1
#
_cell.length_a   1.000
_cell.length_b   1.000
_cell.length_c   1.000
_cell.angle_alpha   90.00
_cell.angle_beta   90.00
_cell.angle_gamma   90.00
#
_symmetry.space_group_name_H-M   'P 1'
#
loop_
_entity.id
_entity.type
_entity.pdbx_description
1 polymer ?
#
loop_
_entity_poly.entity_id
_entity_poly.type
_entity_poly.pdbx_seq_one_letter_code
_entity_poly.pdbx_strand_id
1 'polypeptide(L)'
;MKNFFEDLRVQRWDDHRYYHHCRINQSLHLLSAISFVVAYVLLFIEPAWAALLAWMVSMTSRQSGHFFFEPLGYDEVNQATHEFKEDIKVGYNLRRKVVLLSVWALLPLAIFMNPGLFGLLPEHEDLMGFLQAVGYAWLFLGVAALLFRTLHLFILRDVQTGMVWMTKILTDPFHDIYLYHKAPLQLLRGERFADKSSFNTSH
;
A
#
# COMPACT_ATOMS: atom_id res chain seq x y z
N MET A 1 1.11 8.86 28.21
CA MET A 1 1.45 7.67 27.40
C MET A 1 0.52 7.68 26.19
N LYS A 2 1.06 7.67 24.97
CA LYS A 2 0.23 7.51 23.78
C LYS A 2 -0.21 6.04 23.71
N ASN A 3 -1.51 5.81 23.59
CA ASN A 3 -2.07 4.47 23.50
C ASN A 3 -1.77 3.91 22.09
N PHE A 4 -1.25 2.69 22.00
CA PHE A 4 -0.97 1.99 20.73
C PHE A 4 -2.13 2.08 19.73
N PHE A 5 -3.36 1.84 20.21
CA PHE A 5 -4.55 1.88 19.36
C PHE A 5 -4.93 3.31 18.95
N GLU A 6 -4.63 4.29 19.80
CA GLU A 6 -4.84 5.69 19.47
C GLU A 6 -3.85 6.16 18.39
N ASP A 7 -2.58 5.76 18.48
CA ASP A 7 -1.59 6.05 17.44
C ASP A 7 -1.97 5.37 16.11
N LEU A 8 -2.45 4.12 16.16
CA LEU A 8 -2.96 3.42 14.97
C LEU A 8 -4.16 4.14 14.34
N ARG A 9 -5.09 4.61 15.18
CA ARG A 9 -6.28 5.36 14.76
C ARG A 9 -5.87 6.68 14.10
N VAL A 10 -4.95 7.42 14.71
CA VAL A 10 -4.44 8.69 14.18
C VAL A 10 -3.75 8.48 12.83
N GLN A 11 -2.85 7.50 12.71
CA GLN A 11 -2.16 7.23 11.44
C GLN A 11 -3.13 6.87 10.31
N ARG A 12 -4.22 6.15 10.59
CA ARG A 12 -5.25 5.82 9.59
C ARG A 12 -6.09 7.02 9.21
N TRP A 13 -6.47 7.81 10.20
CA TRP A 13 -7.23 9.02 9.98
C TRP A 13 -6.44 10.04 9.16
N ASP A 14 -5.15 10.22 9.46
CA ASP A 14 -4.25 11.07 8.67
C ASP A 14 -4.16 10.58 7.22
N ASP A 15 -3.99 9.26 7.00
CA ASP A 15 -3.96 8.69 5.66
C ASP A 15 -5.26 8.97 4.88
N HIS A 16 -6.41 8.73 5.51
CA HIS A 16 -7.71 9.00 4.90
C HIS A 16 -7.90 10.48 4.57
N ARG A 17 -7.62 11.36 5.53
CA ARG A 17 -7.79 12.81 5.39
C ARG A 17 -6.90 13.38 4.28
N TYR A 18 -5.60 13.10 4.34
CA TYR A 18 -4.60 13.77 3.51
C TYR A 18 -4.35 13.10 2.16
N TYR A 19 -4.76 11.83 1.99
CA TYR A 19 -4.41 11.05 0.81
C TYR A 19 -5.56 10.24 0.20
N HIS A 20 -6.79 10.28 0.75
CA HIS A 20 -7.93 9.52 0.22
C HIS A 20 -9.23 10.34 0.16
N HIS A 21 -9.20 11.62 -0.17
CA HIS A 21 -10.43 12.44 -0.23
C HIS A 21 -11.18 12.30 -1.57
N CYS A 22 -10.53 11.82 -2.64
CA CYS A 22 -11.20 11.53 -3.91
C CYS A 22 -11.87 10.16 -3.88
N ARG A 23 -13.17 10.07 -4.18
CA ARG A 23 -13.87 8.77 -4.16
C ARG A 23 -13.44 7.82 -5.28
N ILE A 24 -12.84 8.32 -6.36
CA ILE A 24 -12.20 7.46 -7.38
C ILE A 24 -11.02 6.74 -6.75
N ASN A 25 -10.19 7.47 -6.02
CA ASN A 25 -9.10 6.90 -5.25
C ASN A 25 -9.62 5.91 -4.19
N GLN A 26 -10.66 6.26 -3.44
CA GLN A 26 -11.28 5.34 -2.47
C GLN A 26 -11.81 4.04 -3.13
N SER A 27 -12.39 4.13 -4.32
CA SER A 27 -12.86 2.95 -5.06
C SER A 27 -11.71 2.07 -5.55
N LEU A 28 -10.59 2.68 -5.96
CA LEU A 28 -9.36 1.95 -6.28
C LEU A 28 -8.73 1.31 -5.04
N HIS A 29 -8.78 1.99 -3.89
CA HIS A 29 -8.40 1.41 -2.61
C HIS A 29 -9.29 0.23 -2.22
N LEU A 30 -10.61 0.29 -2.48
CA LEU A 30 -11.50 -0.85 -2.24
C LEU A 30 -11.10 -2.07 -3.08
N LEU A 31 -10.83 -1.88 -4.38
CA LEU A 31 -10.34 -2.95 -5.27
C LEU A 31 -9.01 -3.52 -4.77
N SER A 32 -8.07 -2.64 -4.41
CA SER A 32 -6.79 -3.02 -3.83
C SER A 32 -6.97 -3.84 -2.56
N ALA A 33 -7.81 -3.36 -1.65
CA ALA A 33 -8.02 -3.96 -0.35
C ALA A 33 -8.62 -5.37 -0.45
N ILE A 34 -9.64 -5.56 -1.29
CA ILE A 34 -10.20 -6.89 -1.58
C ILE A 34 -9.12 -7.81 -2.17
N SER A 35 -8.33 -7.31 -3.13
CA SER A 35 -7.26 -8.09 -3.76
C SER A 35 -6.16 -8.48 -2.76
N PHE A 36 -5.83 -7.62 -1.79
CA PHE A 36 -4.89 -7.95 -0.70
C PHE A 36 -5.44 -9.04 0.22
N VAL A 37 -6.73 -8.98 0.59
CA VAL A 37 -7.35 -10.01 1.43
C VAL A 37 -7.36 -11.35 0.70
N VAL A 38 -7.66 -11.38 -0.61
CA VAL A 38 -7.54 -12.59 -1.43
C VAL A 38 -6.08 -13.07 -1.47
N ALA A 39 -5.12 -12.17 -1.64
CA ALA A 39 -3.69 -12.51 -1.61
C ALA A 39 -3.25 -13.09 -0.25
N TYR A 40 -3.82 -12.64 0.88
CA TYR A 40 -3.54 -13.22 2.20
C TYR A 40 -3.97 -14.67 2.30
N VAL A 41 -5.14 -15.03 1.74
CA VAL A 41 -5.58 -16.42 1.67
C VAL A 41 -4.69 -17.21 0.71
N LEU A 42 -4.41 -16.64 -0.47
CA LEU A 42 -3.61 -17.27 -1.50
C LEU A 42 -2.17 -17.54 -1.04
N LEU A 43 -1.63 -16.75 -0.11
CA LEU A 43 -0.29 -16.96 0.46
C LEU A 43 -0.12 -18.35 1.10
N PHE A 44 -1.19 -18.97 1.59
CA PHE A 44 -1.16 -20.31 2.18
C PHE A 44 -1.36 -21.43 1.14
N ILE A 45 -1.66 -21.09 -0.11
CA ILE A 45 -1.97 -22.03 -1.19
C ILE A 45 -0.89 -21.97 -2.26
N GLU A 46 -0.65 -20.77 -2.80
CA GLU A 46 0.36 -20.50 -3.83
C GLU A 46 0.99 -19.12 -3.57
N PRO A 47 2.12 -19.06 -2.82
CA PRO A 47 2.77 -17.82 -2.42
C PRO A 47 3.24 -16.93 -3.58
N ALA A 48 3.66 -17.53 -4.70
CA ALA A 48 4.14 -16.77 -5.84
C ALA A 48 2.97 -16.02 -6.51
N TRP A 49 1.84 -16.71 -6.72
CA TRP A 49 0.63 -16.07 -7.24
C TRP A 49 0.03 -15.05 -6.27
N ALA A 50 0.12 -15.28 -4.97
CA ALA A 50 -0.26 -14.30 -3.96
C ALA A 50 0.48 -12.97 -4.14
N ALA A 51 1.80 -13.04 -4.34
CA ALA A 51 2.62 -11.86 -4.59
C ALA A 51 2.30 -11.21 -5.95
N LEU A 52 2.10 -11.98 -7.01
CA LEU A 52 1.68 -11.44 -8.31
C LEU A 52 0.37 -10.66 -8.20
N LEU A 53 -0.64 -11.23 -7.54
CA LEU A 53 -1.93 -10.56 -7.30
C LEU A 53 -1.75 -9.28 -6.46
N ALA A 54 -0.98 -9.37 -5.37
CA ALA A 54 -0.71 -8.25 -4.48
C ALA A 54 -0.01 -7.09 -5.21
N TRP A 55 0.96 -7.38 -6.09
CA TRP A 55 1.69 -6.33 -6.80
C TRP A 55 0.95 -5.81 -8.03
N MET A 56 0.46 -6.70 -8.90
CA MET A 56 -0.08 -6.32 -10.20
C MET A 56 -1.48 -5.72 -10.12
N VAL A 57 -2.34 -6.23 -9.24
CA VAL A 57 -3.70 -5.72 -9.08
C VAL A 57 -3.75 -4.78 -7.90
N SER A 58 -3.32 -5.25 -6.73
CA SER A 58 -3.55 -4.49 -5.51
C SER A 58 -2.69 -3.24 -5.40
N MET A 59 -1.37 -3.36 -5.52
CA MET A 59 -0.48 -2.21 -5.44
C MET A 59 -0.69 -1.26 -6.62
N THR A 60 -0.86 -1.77 -7.83
CA THR A 60 -1.13 -0.93 -9.01
C THR A 60 -2.39 -0.09 -8.81
N SER A 61 -3.53 -0.68 -8.42
CA SER A 61 -4.77 0.09 -8.21
C SER A 61 -4.61 1.14 -7.11
N ARG A 62 -4.01 0.78 -5.97
CA ARG A 62 -3.69 1.72 -4.88
C ARG A 62 -2.78 2.87 -5.32
N GLN A 63 -1.71 2.58 -6.06
CA GLN A 63 -0.80 3.62 -6.54
C GLN A 63 -1.48 4.51 -7.59
N SER A 64 -2.26 3.95 -8.51
CA SER A 64 -3.03 4.73 -9.47
C SER A 64 -3.96 5.71 -8.77
N GLY A 65 -4.61 5.28 -7.68
CA GLY A 65 -5.40 6.13 -6.80
C GLY A 65 -4.63 7.34 -6.29
N HIS A 66 -3.50 7.11 -5.62
CA HIS A 66 -2.65 8.19 -5.09
C HIS A 66 -2.02 9.09 -6.15
N PHE A 67 -1.60 8.56 -7.29
CA PHE A 67 -0.85 9.33 -8.28
C PHE A 67 -1.73 10.15 -9.22
N PHE A 68 -2.90 9.62 -9.61
CA PHE A 68 -3.75 10.26 -10.62
C PHE A 68 -4.93 11.04 -10.02
N PHE A 69 -5.34 10.72 -8.80
CA PHE A 69 -6.58 11.25 -8.23
C PHE A 69 -6.41 12.04 -6.94
N GLU A 70 -5.17 12.21 -6.46
CA GLU A 70 -4.85 12.98 -5.26
C GLU A 70 -3.82 14.09 -5.55
N PRO A 71 -3.86 15.23 -4.83
CA PRO A 71 -2.95 16.35 -5.07
C PRO A 71 -1.50 16.02 -4.75
N LEU A 72 -0.62 16.16 -5.75
CA LEU A 72 0.84 16.06 -5.62
C LEU A 72 1.49 17.40 -5.24
N GLY A 73 0.75 18.51 -5.30
CA GLY A 73 1.18 19.85 -4.92
C GLY A 73 0.46 20.35 -3.66
N TYR A 74 -0.05 21.59 -3.71
CA TYR A 74 -0.91 22.11 -2.64
C TYR A 74 -2.26 21.38 -2.63
N ASP A 75 -2.68 20.95 -1.45
CA ASP A 75 -3.96 20.28 -1.22
C ASP A 75 -5.00 21.31 -0.80
N GLU A 76 -5.81 21.77 -1.74
CA GLU A 76 -6.86 22.77 -1.50
C GLU A 76 -7.97 22.25 -0.56
N VAL A 77 -8.21 20.94 -0.50
CA VAL A 77 -9.25 20.35 0.34
C VAL A 77 -8.82 20.41 1.81
N ASN A 78 -7.57 20.05 2.06
CA ASN A 78 -7.00 20.02 3.40
C ASN A 78 -6.26 21.30 3.81
N GLN A 79 -6.06 22.22 2.88
CA GLN A 79 -5.26 23.44 3.05
C GLN A 79 -3.85 23.09 3.58
N ALA A 80 -3.19 22.15 2.89
CA ALA A 80 -1.92 21.56 3.32
C ALA A 80 -0.90 21.51 2.18
N THR A 81 0.35 21.86 2.50
CA THR A 81 1.47 21.73 1.54
C THR A 81 1.89 20.27 1.41
N HIS A 82 2.51 19.93 0.27
CA HIS A 82 3.09 18.60 0.07
C HIS A 82 4.15 18.27 1.13
N GLU A 83 5.00 19.24 1.48
CA GLU A 83 6.04 19.10 2.51
C GLU A 83 5.45 18.76 3.88
N PHE A 84 4.41 19.48 4.29
CA PHE A 84 3.70 19.18 5.54
C PHE A 84 3.13 17.76 5.55
N LYS A 85 2.48 17.35 4.46
CA LYS A 85 1.93 15.99 4.32
C LYS A 85 3.04 14.92 4.42
N GLU A 86 4.19 15.15 3.78
CA GLU A 86 5.29 14.19 3.82
C GLU A 86 6.00 14.11 5.18
N ASP A 87 6.02 15.21 5.94
CA ASP A 87 6.61 15.26 7.29
C ASP A 87 5.80 14.49 8.34
N ILE A 88 4.46 14.52 8.24
CA ILE A 88 3.59 13.74 9.12
C ILE A 88 3.58 12.25 8.77
N LYS A 89 3.99 11.88 7.55
CA LYS A 89 3.93 10.50 7.07
C LYS A 89 5.00 9.64 7.74
N VAL A 90 4.55 8.80 8.68
CA VAL A 90 5.41 7.81 9.37
C VAL A 90 5.92 6.74 8.40
N GLY A 91 5.16 6.41 7.35
CA GLY A 91 5.47 5.36 6.38
C GLY A 91 6.49 5.74 5.31
N TYR A 92 6.28 5.24 4.09
CA TYR A 92 7.14 5.56 2.95
C TYR A 92 6.79 6.96 2.41
N ASN A 93 7.72 7.90 2.58
CA ASN A 93 7.69 9.15 1.82
C ASN A 93 7.88 8.86 0.32
N LEU A 94 7.53 9.84 -0.53
CA LEU A 94 7.47 9.69 -1.98
C LEU A 94 8.79 9.14 -2.55
N ARG A 95 9.93 9.67 -2.09
CA ARG A 95 11.25 9.20 -2.53
C ARG A 95 11.47 7.71 -2.26
N ARG A 96 11.18 7.24 -1.03
CA ARG A 96 11.36 5.82 -0.68
C ARG A 96 10.35 4.93 -1.41
N LYS A 97 9.13 5.43 -1.66
CA LYS A 97 8.13 4.73 -2.47
C LYS A 97 8.62 4.55 -3.91
N VAL A 98 9.15 5.60 -4.53
CA VAL A 98 9.73 5.53 -5.89
C VAL A 98 10.85 4.50 -5.95
N VAL A 99 11.77 4.49 -4.98
CA VAL A 99 12.85 3.49 -4.93
C VAL A 99 12.29 2.06 -4.89
N LEU A 100 11.30 1.78 -4.03
CA LEU A 100 10.67 0.46 -3.95
C LEU A 100 10.01 0.06 -5.26
N LEU A 101 9.27 0.96 -5.90
CA LEU A 101 8.59 0.70 -7.17
C LEU A 101 9.58 0.51 -8.33
N SER A 102 10.71 1.22 -8.34
CA SER A 102 11.77 1.00 -9.32
C SER A 102 12.38 -0.39 -9.18
N VAL A 103 12.67 -0.84 -7.95
CA VAL A 103 13.18 -2.20 -7.71
C VAL A 103 12.14 -3.23 -8.15
N TRP A 104 10.88 -3.04 -7.76
CA TRP A 104 9.76 -3.89 -8.19
C TRP A 104 9.68 -4.03 -9.72
N ALA A 105 9.79 -2.91 -10.46
CA ALA A 105 9.69 -2.90 -11.91
C ALA A 105 10.91 -3.52 -12.62
N LEU A 106 12.11 -3.39 -12.04
CA LEU A 106 13.36 -3.90 -12.63
C LEU A 106 13.61 -5.38 -12.32
N LEU A 107 13.06 -5.90 -11.22
CA LEU A 107 13.27 -7.31 -10.82
C LEU A 107 12.87 -8.33 -11.91
N PRO A 108 11.71 -8.23 -12.58
CA PRO A 108 11.36 -9.16 -13.64
C PRO A 108 12.38 -9.18 -14.78
N LEU A 109 12.96 -8.03 -15.14
CA LEU A 109 13.99 -7.96 -16.18
C LEU A 109 15.27 -8.66 -15.73
N ALA A 110 15.71 -8.42 -14.49
CA ALA A 110 16.89 -9.08 -13.94
C ALA A 110 16.72 -10.61 -13.87
N ILE A 111 15.52 -11.08 -13.50
CA ILE A 111 15.18 -12.51 -13.44
C ILE A 111 15.16 -13.10 -14.84
N PHE A 112 14.54 -12.42 -15.80
CA PHE A 112 14.49 -12.88 -17.20
C PHE A 112 15.88 -13.05 -17.81
N MET A 113 16.81 -12.15 -17.50
CA MET A 113 18.20 -12.21 -18.00
C MET A 113 19.07 -13.22 -17.26
N ASN A 114 18.68 -13.64 -16.05
CA ASN A 114 19.45 -14.55 -15.21
C ASN A 114 18.51 -15.53 -14.48
N PRO A 115 18.09 -16.60 -15.17
CA PRO A 115 17.31 -17.68 -14.55
C PRO A 115 17.99 -18.24 -13.31
N GLY A 116 17.22 -18.45 -12.25
CA GLY A 116 17.73 -18.88 -10.95
C GLY A 116 18.38 -17.77 -10.11
N LEU A 117 18.48 -16.53 -10.60
CA LEU A 117 19.07 -15.33 -9.99
C LEU A 117 19.80 -15.58 -8.65
N PHE A 118 21.12 -15.79 -8.74
CA PHE A 118 22.03 -16.09 -7.61
C PHE A 118 21.73 -17.38 -6.83
N GLY A 119 21.00 -18.33 -7.42
CA GLY A 119 20.55 -19.57 -6.77
C GLY A 119 19.42 -19.33 -5.76
N LEU A 120 18.81 -18.15 -5.72
CA LEU A 120 17.80 -17.76 -4.73
C LEU A 120 16.36 -18.00 -5.22
N LEU A 121 16.17 -18.13 -6.53
CA LEU A 121 14.86 -18.26 -7.16
C LEU A 121 14.79 -19.57 -7.96
N PRO A 122 13.58 -20.09 -8.23
CA PRO A 122 13.40 -21.17 -9.18
C PRO A 122 13.98 -20.79 -10.55
N GLU A 123 14.69 -21.72 -11.17
CA GLU A 123 15.03 -21.63 -12.59
C GLU A 123 13.76 -21.70 -13.44
N HIS A 124 13.79 -21.05 -14.60
CA HIS A 124 12.65 -21.00 -15.50
C HIS A 124 13.08 -21.10 -16.95
N GLU A 125 12.34 -21.90 -17.71
CA GLU A 125 12.53 -22.07 -19.16
C GLU A 125 11.29 -21.62 -19.96
N ASP A 126 10.16 -21.46 -19.28
CA ASP A 126 8.90 -21.04 -19.86
C ASP A 126 8.27 -19.85 -19.11
N LEU A 127 7.15 -19.36 -19.64
CA LEU A 127 6.45 -18.22 -19.06
C LEU A 127 5.93 -18.51 -17.65
N MET A 128 5.48 -19.75 -17.38
CA MET A 128 4.91 -20.12 -16.09
C MET A 128 5.97 -20.12 -15.00
N GLY A 129 7.11 -20.78 -15.25
CA GLY A 129 8.26 -20.76 -14.35
C GLY A 129 8.79 -19.34 -14.14
N PHE A 130 8.81 -18.51 -15.18
CA PHE A 130 9.23 -17.11 -15.07
C PHE A 130 8.32 -16.33 -14.12
N LEU A 131 6.99 -16.44 -14.29
CA LEU A 131 6.02 -15.77 -13.42
C LEU A 131 6.12 -16.27 -11.97
N GLN A 132 6.36 -17.56 -11.75
CA GLN A 132 6.59 -18.10 -10.41
C GLN A 132 7.86 -17.52 -9.77
N ALA A 133 8.97 -17.46 -10.51
CA ALA A 133 10.22 -16.86 -10.03
C ALA A 133 10.04 -15.38 -9.68
N VAL A 134 9.36 -14.62 -10.53
CA VAL A 134 8.99 -13.22 -10.27
C VAL A 134 8.11 -13.10 -9.04
N GLY A 135 7.10 -13.96 -8.89
CA GLY A 135 6.22 -14.01 -7.72
C GLY A 135 7.00 -14.18 -6.42
N TYR A 136 7.92 -15.14 -6.35
CA TYR A 136 8.78 -15.33 -5.19
C TYR A 136 9.69 -14.12 -4.92
N ALA A 137 10.33 -13.57 -5.95
CA ALA A 137 11.17 -12.39 -5.79
C ALA A 137 10.39 -11.20 -5.22
N TRP A 138 9.19 -10.98 -5.73
CA TRP A 138 8.28 -9.93 -5.26
C TRP A 138 7.68 -10.21 -3.88
N LEU A 139 7.50 -11.47 -3.50
CA LEU A 139 7.15 -11.85 -2.14
C LEU A 139 8.27 -11.46 -1.17
N PHE A 140 9.52 -11.85 -1.48
CA PHE A 140 10.68 -11.48 -0.67
C PHE A 140 10.87 -9.97 -0.60
N LEU A 141 10.67 -9.25 -1.71
CA LEU A 141 10.72 -7.79 -1.73
C LEU A 141 9.67 -7.19 -0.79
N GLY A 142 8.43 -7.68 -0.84
CA GLY A 142 7.33 -7.20 0.02
C GLY A 142 7.61 -7.42 1.51
N VAL A 143 8.05 -8.63 1.88
CA VAL A 143 8.42 -8.98 3.26
C VAL A 143 9.61 -8.14 3.73
N ALA A 144 10.67 -8.05 2.92
CA ALA A 144 11.86 -7.27 3.23
C ALA A 144 11.53 -5.78 3.41
N ALA A 145 10.70 -5.20 2.54
CA ALA A 145 10.28 -3.80 2.65
C ALA A 145 9.53 -3.53 3.97
N LEU A 146 8.57 -4.40 4.33
CA LEU A 146 7.82 -4.29 5.58
C LEU A 146 8.74 -4.38 6.80
N LEU A 147 9.57 -5.42 6.87
CA LEU A 147 10.47 -5.63 8.01
C LEU A 147 11.52 -4.53 8.13
N PHE A 148 12.17 -4.18 7.01
CA PHE A 148 13.16 -3.10 6.97
C PHE A 148 12.56 -1.79 7.47
N ARG A 149 11.38 -1.40 6.99
CA ARG A 149 10.76 -0.14 7.42
C ARG A 149 10.37 -0.17 8.89
N THR A 150 9.88 -1.31 9.38
CA THR A 150 9.53 -1.49 10.80
C THR A 150 10.75 -1.31 11.70
N LEU A 151 11.85 -2.03 11.40
CA LEU A 151 13.10 -1.92 12.16
C LEU A 151 13.72 -0.53 12.06
N HIS A 152 13.65 0.09 10.89
CA HIS A 152 14.12 1.46 10.69
C HIS A 152 13.33 2.46 11.56
N LEU A 153 12.02 2.27 11.73
CA LEU A 153 11.20 3.11 12.62
C LEU A 153 11.54 2.91 14.09
N PHE A 154 11.98 1.71 14.51
CA PHE A 154 12.46 1.50 15.87
C PHE A 154 13.65 2.40 16.20
N ILE A 155 14.53 2.63 15.23
CA ILE A 155 15.74 3.45 15.38
C ILE A 155 15.42 4.94 15.27
N LEU A 156 14.58 5.34 14.30
CA LEU A 156 14.29 6.76 14.05
C LEU A 156 13.31 7.38 15.06
N ARG A 157 12.44 6.57 15.65
CA ARG A 157 11.37 7.02 16.54
C ARG A 157 11.43 6.21 17.83
N ASP A 158 10.80 5.04 17.82
CA ASP A 158 10.71 4.12 18.95
C ASP A 158 10.04 2.80 18.49
N VAL A 159 10.10 1.78 19.36
CA VAL A 159 9.54 0.45 19.07
C VAL A 159 8.03 0.48 18.84
N GLN A 160 7.28 1.25 19.64
CA GLN A 160 5.83 1.34 19.50
C GLN A 160 5.45 1.95 18.14
N THR A 161 6.12 3.01 17.70
CA THR A 161 5.87 3.63 16.39
C THR A 161 6.05 2.64 15.23
N GLY A 162 7.13 1.84 15.25
CA GLY A 162 7.35 0.82 14.22
C GLY A 162 6.28 -0.28 14.26
N MET A 163 5.88 -0.73 15.45
CA MET A 163 4.86 -1.78 15.60
C MET A 163 3.46 -1.29 15.20
N VAL A 164 3.12 -0.04 15.50
CA VAL A 164 1.88 0.60 15.04
C VAL A 164 1.86 0.67 13.52
N TRP A 165 2.97 1.09 12.90
CA TRP A 165 3.07 1.17 11.44
C TRP A 165 2.94 -0.21 10.77
N MET A 166 3.62 -1.24 11.28
CA MET A 166 3.50 -2.60 10.76
C MET A 166 2.07 -3.13 10.88
N THR A 167 1.45 -2.93 12.06
CA THR A 167 0.06 -3.34 12.32
C THR A 167 -0.89 -2.64 11.36
N LYS A 168 -0.70 -1.33 11.15
CA LYS A 168 -1.43 -0.55 10.16
C LYS A 168 -1.33 -1.21 8.79
N ILE A 169 -0.13 -1.39 8.23
CA ILE A 169 0.05 -1.96 6.90
C ILE A 169 -0.61 -3.34 6.73
N LEU A 170 -0.48 -4.22 7.73
CA LEU A 170 -1.05 -5.57 7.67
C LEU A 170 -2.58 -5.60 7.81
N THR A 171 -3.18 -4.59 8.44
CA THR A 171 -4.63 -4.58 8.71
C THR A 171 -5.39 -3.51 7.91
N ASP A 172 -4.68 -2.65 7.19
CA ASP A 172 -5.25 -1.62 6.32
C ASP A 172 -6.16 -2.20 5.23
N PRO A 173 -5.90 -3.35 4.59
CA PRO A 173 -6.88 -3.92 3.66
C PRO A 173 -8.27 -4.15 4.27
N PHE A 174 -8.35 -4.64 5.51
CA PHE A 174 -9.65 -4.80 6.17
C PHE A 174 -10.29 -3.46 6.51
N HIS A 175 -9.48 -2.50 6.95
CA HIS A 175 -9.96 -1.15 7.27
C HIS A 175 -10.43 -0.38 6.04
N ASP A 176 -9.70 -0.46 4.92
CA ASP A 176 -10.02 0.15 3.63
C ASP A 176 -11.33 -0.42 3.07
N ILE A 177 -11.60 -1.74 3.21
CA ILE A 177 -12.89 -2.31 2.84
C ILE A 177 -14.02 -1.70 3.67
N TYR A 178 -13.84 -1.66 4.99
CA TYR A 178 -14.83 -1.06 5.89
C TYR A 178 -15.11 0.41 5.53
N LEU A 179 -14.08 1.18 5.22
CA LEU A 179 -14.22 2.61 4.95
C LEU A 179 -14.76 2.91 3.54
N TYR A 180 -14.34 2.14 2.54
CA TYR A 180 -14.56 2.48 1.12
C TYR A 180 -15.59 1.64 0.39
N HIS A 181 -16.24 0.65 1.03
CA HIS A 181 -17.24 -0.19 0.38
C HIS A 181 -18.41 0.60 -0.28
N LYS A 182 -18.68 1.83 0.18
CA LYS A 182 -19.72 2.71 -0.39
C LYS A 182 -19.20 3.65 -1.48
N ALA A 183 -17.89 3.82 -1.63
CA ALA A 183 -17.29 4.79 -2.54
C ALA A 183 -17.72 4.58 -4.01
N PRO A 184 -17.79 3.35 -4.55
CA PRO A 184 -18.27 3.16 -5.93
C PRO A 184 -19.72 3.62 -6.13
N LEU A 185 -20.60 3.35 -5.16
CA LEU A 185 -22.00 3.78 -5.23
C LEU A 185 -22.13 5.31 -5.12
N GLN A 186 -21.33 5.94 -4.26
CA GLN A 186 -21.30 7.40 -4.12
C GLN A 186 -20.78 8.09 -5.39
N LEU A 187 -19.78 7.50 -6.06
CA LEU A 187 -19.31 7.98 -7.37
C LEU A 187 -20.41 7.93 -8.42
N LEU A 188 -21.19 6.84 -8.47
CA LEU A 188 -22.32 6.70 -9.40
C LEU A 188 -23.41 7.75 -9.15
N ARG A 189 -23.48 8.32 -7.94
CA ARG A 189 -24.38 9.44 -7.59
C ARG A 189 -23.80 10.82 -7.93
N GLY A 190 -22.61 10.88 -8.52
CA GLY A 190 -21.92 12.13 -8.84
C GLY A 190 -21.13 12.75 -7.68
N GLU A 191 -21.04 12.06 -6.54
CA GLU A 191 -20.27 12.56 -5.40
C GLU A 191 -18.78 12.29 -5.64
N ARG A 192 -17.99 13.27 -6.09
CA ARG A 192 -16.56 13.05 -6.42
C ARG A 192 -15.61 13.07 -5.21
N PHE A 193 -15.88 13.94 -4.24
CA PHE A 193 -15.00 14.19 -3.09
C PHE A 193 -15.71 13.94 -1.77
N ALA A 194 -15.09 13.16 -0.89
CA ALA A 194 -15.60 12.88 0.44
C ALA A 194 -15.86 14.20 1.18
N ASP A 195 -17.08 14.35 1.69
CA ASP A 195 -17.51 15.60 2.30
C ASP A 195 -16.81 15.82 3.66
N LYS A 196 -16.63 17.07 4.10
CA LYS A 196 -15.92 17.34 5.37
C LYS A 196 -16.57 16.66 6.58
N SER A 197 -17.88 16.43 6.50
CA SER A 197 -18.71 15.71 7.49
C SER A 197 -18.42 14.20 7.55
N SER A 198 -17.93 13.60 6.46
CA SER A 198 -17.60 12.17 6.40
C SER A 198 -16.34 11.83 7.20
N PHE A 199 -15.45 12.80 7.45
CA PHE A 199 -14.27 12.63 8.32
C PHE A 199 -14.59 12.55 9.81
N ASN A 200 -15.81 12.93 10.22
CA ASN A 200 -16.26 12.94 11.62
C ASN A 200 -17.25 11.81 11.95
N THR A 201 -17.81 11.12 10.95
CA THR A 201 -18.90 10.14 11.12
C THR A 201 -18.46 8.68 11.07
N SER A 202 -17.18 8.42 10.85
CA SER A 202 -16.57 7.09 10.95
C SER A 202 -15.81 6.87 12.28
N HIS A 203 -16.24 7.55 13.35
CA HIS A 203 -15.66 7.46 14.69
C HIS A 203 -16.48 6.56 15.61
#